data_AF-A0A7S0L8K8-F1
#
_entry.id   AF-A0A7S0L8K8-F1
#
_cell.length_a   1.000
_cell.length_b   1.000
_cell.length_c   1.000
_cell.angle_alpha   90.00
_cell.angle_beta   90.00
_cell.angle_gamma   90.00
#
_symmetry.space_group_name_H-M   'P 1'
#
loop_
_entity.id
_entity.type
_entity.pdbx_description
1 polymer ?
#
loop_
_entity_poly.entity_id
_entity_poly.type
_entity_poly.pdbx_seq_one_letter_code
_entity_poly.pdbx_strand_id
1 'polypeptide(L)'
;NACCFAYGATGSGKTYTMTGSTNAPGIIPLTVDALFATINDAHEVHMTYIEIYNEQIKDLLAPGAVPNIDVREDPRKGTFVAGATSSQVTSRSDIEMKLQQGNMHRTTMATNCNEVSSRSHAVLQLRLEAQRKPHSSPSRQHALKAVSERTAG
;
A
#
# COMPACT_ATOMS: atom_id res chain seq x y z
N ASN A 1 8.54 0.21 -10.13
CA ASN A 1 8.01 -0.91 -9.34
C ASN A 1 9.17 -1.67 -8.72
N ALA A 2 9.11 -1.94 -7.43
CA ALA A 2 10.11 -2.74 -6.70
C ALA A 2 9.38 -3.82 -5.90
N CYS A 3 9.99 -5.00 -5.75
CA CYS A 3 9.42 -6.11 -5.02
C CYS A 3 10.50 -6.85 -4.23
N CYS A 4 10.20 -7.19 -2.97
CA CYS A 4 11.08 -7.94 -2.09
C CYS A 4 10.31 -9.13 -1.52
N PHE A 5 10.92 -10.32 -1.57
CA PHE A 5 10.35 -11.55 -1.05
C PHE A 5 11.33 -12.22 -0.09
N ALA A 6 10.80 -12.77 0.99
CA ALA A 6 11.54 -13.71 1.83
C ALA A 6 11.12 -15.14 1.51
N TYR A 7 12.07 -15.99 1.13
CA TYR A 7 11.86 -17.38 0.77
C TYR A 7 12.75 -18.30 1.60
N GLY A 8 12.23 -19.47 1.98
CA GLY A 8 12.95 -20.44 2.80
C GLY A 8 12.00 -21.33 3.60
N ALA A 9 12.56 -22.38 4.24
CA ALA A 9 11.81 -23.33 5.06
C ALA A 9 11.11 -22.65 6.25
N THR A 10 10.13 -23.31 6.85
CA THR A 10 9.56 -22.87 8.14
C THR A 10 10.65 -22.76 9.20
N GLY A 11 10.61 -21.72 10.04
CA GLY A 11 11.66 -21.45 11.03
C GLY A 11 12.95 -20.81 10.49
N SER A 12 13.13 -20.65 9.17
CA SER A 12 14.34 -20.03 8.58
C SER A 12 14.47 -18.51 8.78
N GLY A 13 13.54 -17.88 9.51
CA GLY A 13 13.61 -16.45 9.81
C GLY A 13 12.92 -15.51 8.83
N LYS A 14 12.14 -15.99 7.84
CA LYS A 14 11.43 -15.12 6.86
C LYS A 14 10.69 -13.94 7.49
N THR A 15 9.85 -14.22 8.49
CA THR A 15 9.09 -13.19 9.22
C THR A 15 10.00 -12.26 10.00
N TYR A 16 11.08 -12.79 10.58
CA TYR A 16 12.07 -12.00 11.30
C TYR A 16 12.82 -11.05 10.36
N THR A 17 13.18 -11.50 9.16
CA THR A 17 13.82 -10.62 8.15
C THR A 17 12.86 -9.55 7.63
N MET A 18 11.60 -9.90 7.34
CA MET A 18 10.63 -8.96 6.76
C MET A 18 10.09 -7.99 7.81
N THR A 19 9.62 -8.47 8.95
CA THR A 19 8.97 -7.65 9.99
C THR A 19 9.96 -7.25 11.08
N GLY A 20 10.81 -8.19 11.51
CA GLY A 20 11.73 -7.98 12.63
C GLY A 20 11.04 -7.99 13.98
N SER A 21 11.67 -7.31 14.94
CA SER A 21 11.20 -7.09 16.29
C SER A 21 11.40 -5.63 16.70
N THR A 22 10.87 -5.23 17.86
CA THR A 22 11.05 -3.86 18.38
C THR A 22 12.52 -3.46 18.51
N ASN A 23 13.41 -4.40 18.84
CA ASN A 23 14.84 -4.14 19.04
C ASN A 23 15.67 -4.34 17.77
N ALA A 24 15.12 -5.01 16.76
CA ALA A 24 15.79 -5.34 15.51
C ALA A 24 14.76 -5.26 14.36
N PRO A 25 14.46 -4.05 13.86
CA PRO A 25 13.45 -3.86 12.82
C PRO A 25 13.85 -4.56 11.51
N GLY A 26 12.87 -5.17 10.85
CA GLY A 26 13.07 -5.86 9.57
C GLY A 26 12.96 -4.93 8.36
N ILE A 27 12.93 -5.52 7.17
CA ILE A 27 12.86 -4.81 5.89
C ILE A 27 11.64 -3.88 5.80
N ILE A 28 10.46 -4.33 6.24
CA ILE A 28 9.21 -3.57 6.15
C ILE A 28 9.29 -2.26 6.95
N PRO A 29 9.51 -2.27 8.29
CA PRO A 29 9.58 -1.02 9.05
C PRO A 29 10.72 -0.11 8.58
N LEU A 30 11.89 -0.66 8.22
CA LEU A 30 13.01 0.14 7.69
C LEU A 30 12.66 0.81 6.34
N THR A 31 11.95 0.10 5.47
CA THR A 31 11.51 0.66 4.17
C THR A 31 10.46 1.74 4.37
N VAL A 32 9.52 1.54 5.31
CA VAL A 32 8.50 2.53 5.65
C VAL A 32 9.12 3.80 6.21
N ASP A 33 10.12 3.68 7.09
CA ASP A 33 10.88 4.81 7.62
C ASP A 33 11.58 5.60 6.51
N ALA A 34 12.31 4.90 5.64
CA ALA A 34 12.99 5.53 4.51
C ALA A 34 12.00 6.19 3.54
N LEU A 35 10.85 5.57 3.30
CA LEU A 35 9.78 6.11 2.45
C LEU A 35 9.28 7.45 3.01
N PHE A 36 8.82 7.47 4.27
CA PHE A 36 8.27 8.68 4.88
C PHE A 36 9.31 9.78 5.14
N ALA A 37 10.60 9.43 5.25
CA ALA A 37 11.68 10.40 5.27
C ALA A 37 11.95 11.06 3.91
N THR A 38 11.53 10.43 2.81
CA THR A 38 11.85 10.86 1.44
C THR A 38 10.68 11.58 0.74
N ILE A 39 9.44 11.17 1.02
CA ILE A 39 8.25 11.75 0.38
C ILE A 39 7.83 13.09 1.02
N ASN A 40 6.94 13.81 0.35
CA ASN A 40 6.38 15.08 0.82
C ASN A 40 4.87 15.14 0.52
N ASP A 41 4.21 16.25 0.87
CA ASP A 41 2.77 16.46 0.71
C ASP A 41 2.25 16.37 -0.73
N ALA A 42 3.13 16.34 -1.73
CA ALA A 42 2.75 16.07 -3.11
C ALA A 42 2.63 14.57 -3.42
N HIS A 43 2.74 13.69 -2.42
CA HIS A 43 2.64 12.25 -2.59
C HIS A 43 1.53 11.67 -1.72
N GLU A 44 0.77 10.75 -2.29
CA GLU A 44 -0.18 9.91 -1.58
C GLU A 44 0.34 8.49 -1.51
N VAL A 45 0.22 7.87 -0.34
CA VAL A 45 0.60 6.48 -0.12
C VAL A 45 -0.66 5.68 0.19
N HIS A 46 -0.85 4.60 -0.55
CA HIS A 46 -1.93 3.65 -0.34
C HIS A 46 -1.35 2.28 0.04
N MET A 47 -1.94 1.66 1.04
CA MET A 47 -1.57 0.34 1.54
C MET A 47 -2.65 -0.68 1.18
N THR A 48 -2.20 -1.82 0.66
CA THR A 48 -3.01 -3.03 0.51
C THR A 48 -2.27 -4.17 1.20
N TYR A 49 -2.98 -5.00 1.96
CA TYR A 49 -2.38 -6.13 2.66
C TYR A 49 -3.29 -7.35 2.55
N ILE A 50 -2.80 -8.41 1.92
CA ILE A 50 -3.56 -9.61 1.63
C ILE A 50 -2.84 -10.86 2.11
N GLU A 51 -3.63 -11.91 2.32
CA GLU A 51 -3.17 -13.27 2.51
C GLU A 51 -3.60 -14.13 1.32
N ILE A 52 -2.68 -14.96 0.84
CA ILE A 52 -2.94 -16.01 -0.14
C ILE A 52 -2.77 -17.35 0.56
N TYR A 53 -3.84 -18.13 0.64
CA TYR A 53 -3.85 -19.45 1.25
C TYR A 53 -4.75 -20.38 0.44
N ASN A 54 -4.22 -21.54 0.03
CA ASN A 54 -4.96 -22.53 -0.76
C ASN A 54 -5.64 -21.93 -2.01
N GLU A 55 -4.90 -21.11 -2.78
CA GLU A 55 -5.42 -20.37 -3.95
C GLU A 55 -6.58 -19.40 -3.65
N GLN A 56 -6.86 -19.11 -2.38
CA GLN A 56 -7.84 -18.13 -1.95
C GLN A 56 -7.14 -16.86 -1.49
N ILE A 57 -7.61 -15.71 -1.98
CA ILE A 57 -7.10 -14.41 -1.56
C ILE A 57 -8.04 -13.81 -0.51
N LYS A 58 -7.47 -13.32 0.58
CA LYS A 58 -8.19 -12.67 1.67
C LYS A 58 -7.60 -11.29 1.92
N ASP A 59 -8.48 -10.31 2.08
CA ASP A 59 -8.09 -8.97 2.53
C ASP A 59 -7.82 -8.96 4.04
N LEU A 60 -6.61 -8.55 4.45
CA LEU A 60 -6.23 -8.47 5.86
C LEU A 60 -6.61 -7.11 6.49
N LEU A 61 -6.92 -6.09 5.69
CA LEU A 61 -7.31 -4.76 6.17
C LEU A 61 -8.82 -4.61 6.40
N ALA A 62 -9.64 -5.49 5.83
CA ALA A 62 -11.10 -5.48 5.98
C ALA A 62 -11.62 -6.75 6.68
N PRO A 63 -11.65 -6.79 8.03
CA PRO A 63 -12.23 -7.93 8.75
C PRO A 63 -13.72 -8.07 8.39
N GLY A 64 -14.10 -9.26 7.90
CA GLY A 64 -15.47 -9.54 7.47
C GLY A 64 -15.75 -9.28 5.99
N ALA A 65 -14.77 -8.83 5.21
CA ALA A 65 -14.88 -8.81 3.76
C ALA A 65 -15.06 -10.23 3.20
N VAL A 66 -15.72 -10.33 2.05
CA VAL A 66 -15.93 -11.60 1.35
C VAL A 66 -14.57 -12.19 1.00
N PRO A 67 -14.24 -13.41 1.47
CA PRO A 67 -12.99 -14.06 1.10
C PRO A 67 -13.03 -14.47 -0.37
N ASN A 68 -11.85 -14.79 -0.92
CA ASN A 68 -11.66 -15.18 -2.31
C ASN A 68 -11.88 -14.03 -3.31
N ILE A 69 -11.16 -12.94 -3.09
CA ILE A 69 -11.13 -11.80 -4.02
C ILE A 69 -10.25 -12.13 -5.23
N ASP A 70 -10.68 -11.72 -6.43
CA ASP A 70 -10.01 -12.07 -7.68
C ASP A 70 -8.86 -11.14 -8.02
N VAL A 71 -7.83 -11.68 -8.66
CA VAL A 71 -6.79 -10.88 -9.33
C VAL A 71 -7.34 -10.41 -10.69
N ARG A 72 -7.19 -9.13 -10.99
CA ARG A 72 -7.57 -8.52 -12.26
C ARG A 72 -6.43 -7.69 -12.84
N GLU A 73 -6.48 -7.46 -14.14
CA GLU A 73 -5.54 -6.58 -14.83
C GLU A 73 -6.24 -5.31 -15.32
N ASP A 74 -5.62 -4.16 -15.07
CA ASP A 74 -6.01 -2.88 -15.64
C ASP A 74 -4.87 -2.38 -16.54
N PRO A 75 -5.16 -1.93 -17.79
CA PRO A 75 -4.13 -1.48 -18.73
C PRO A 75 -3.25 -0.32 -18.23
N ARG A 76 -3.72 0.48 -17.27
CA ARG A 76 -3.01 1.62 -16.69
C ARG A 76 -2.44 1.32 -15.30
N LYS A 77 -3.17 0.57 -14.49
CA LYS A 77 -2.81 0.29 -13.09
C LYS A 77 -2.01 -1.01 -12.93
N GLY A 78 -1.92 -1.82 -13.97
CA GLY A 78 -1.32 -3.16 -13.93
C GLY A 78 -2.23 -4.15 -13.21
N THR A 79 -1.65 -5.27 -12.77
CA THR A 79 -2.33 -6.29 -12.00
C THR A 79 -2.72 -5.75 -10.62
N PHE A 80 -3.98 -5.93 -10.21
CA PHE A 80 -4.50 -5.52 -8.91
C PHE A 80 -5.49 -6.56 -8.39
N VAL A 81 -5.77 -6.53 -7.09
CA VAL A 81 -6.69 -7.47 -6.45
C VAL A 81 -8.05 -6.78 -6.31
N ALA A 82 -9.03 -7.25 -7.06
CA ALA A 82 -10.35 -6.65 -7.13
C ALA A 82 -11.14 -6.94 -5.86
N GLY A 83 -11.51 -5.87 -5.13
CA GLY A 83 -12.17 -5.99 -3.83
C GLY A 83 -11.20 -5.96 -2.64
N ALA A 84 -9.88 -5.93 -2.87
CA ALA A 84 -8.93 -5.64 -1.81
C ALA A 84 -9.01 -4.16 -1.41
N THR A 85 -8.97 -3.91 -0.11
CA THR A 85 -8.92 -2.57 0.45
C THR A 85 -7.62 -1.88 0.04
N SER A 86 -7.77 -0.65 -0.45
CA SER A 86 -6.66 0.27 -0.69
C SER A 86 -6.80 1.44 0.28
N SER A 87 -6.19 1.30 1.46
CA SER A 87 -6.29 2.31 2.50
C SER A 87 -5.23 3.38 2.28
N GLN A 88 -5.62 4.65 2.23
CA GLN A 88 -4.65 5.73 2.35
C GLN A 88 -3.94 5.64 3.70
N VAL A 89 -2.63 5.90 3.69
CA VAL A 89 -1.77 5.93 4.87
C VAL A 89 -0.93 7.20 4.86
N THR A 90 -0.91 7.91 5.98
CA THR A 90 -0.28 9.24 6.07
C THR A 90 0.95 9.28 6.95
N SER A 91 1.25 8.19 7.67
CA SER A 91 2.41 8.11 8.55
C SER A 91 2.89 6.66 8.74
N ARG A 92 4.12 6.53 9.24
CA ARG A 92 4.70 5.27 9.71
C ARG A 92 3.76 4.57 10.70
N SER A 93 3.28 5.30 11.71
CA SER A 93 2.43 4.75 12.78
C SER A 93 1.11 4.20 12.24
N ASP A 94 0.56 4.82 11.20
CA ASP A 94 -0.66 4.34 10.54
C ASP A 94 -0.43 3.01 9.81
N ILE A 95 0.71 2.87 9.11
CA ILE A 95 1.11 1.59 8.50
C ILE A 95 1.34 0.52 9.56
N GLU A 96 2.05 0.83 10.64
CA GLU A 96 2.32 -0.12 11.74
C GLU A 96 1.02 -0.61 12.39
N MET A 97 0.05 0.30 12.64
CA MET A 97 -1.25 -0.05 13.18
C MET A 97 -2.01 -1.01 12.26
N LYS A 98 -2.07 -0.71 10.95
CA LYS A 98 -2.74 -1.55 9.95
C LYS A 98 -2.05 -2.90 9.77
N LEU A 99 -0.72 -2.94 9.83
CA LEU A 99 0.06 -4.19 9.82
C LEU A 99 -0.27 -5.07 11.02
N GLN A 100 -0.31 -4.48 12.22
CA GLN A 100 -0.66 -5.22 13.44
C GLN A 100 -2.08 -5.78 13.36
N GLN A 101 -3.06 -4.96 12.95
CA GLN A 101 -4.45 -5.41 12.75
C GLN A 101 -4.53 -6.54 11.72
N GLY A 102 -3.88 -6.38 10.56
CA GLY A 102 -3.85 -7.43 9.54
C GLY A 102 -3.21 -8.74 10.01
N ASN A 103 -2.14 -8.65 10.82
CA ASN A 103 -1.51 -9.81 11.43
C ASN A 103 -2.43 -10.52 12.44
N MET A 104 -3.26 -9.78 13.18
CA MET A 104 -4.26 -10.37 14.06
C MET A 104 -5.35 -11.09 13.26
N HIS A 105 -5.82 -10.52 12.14
CA HIS A 105 -6.79 -11.16 11.24
C HIS A 105 -6.24 -12.41 10.54
N ARG A 106 -4.93 -12.44 10.33
CA ARG A 106 -4.19 -13.62 9.85
C ARG A 106 -4.12 -14.70 10.94
N THR A 107 -3.89 -14.32 12.18
CA THR A 107 -3.71 -15.24 13.32
C THR A 107 -5.03 -15.84 13.81
N THR A 108 -6.11 -15.06 13.84
CA THR A 108 -7.41 -15.46 14.43
C THR A 108 -8.13 -16.62 13.70
N MET A 109 -7.79 -16.90 12.44
CA MET A 109 -8.27 -18.09 11.73
C MET A 109 -7.50 -19.38 12.09
N ALA A 110 -6.37 -19.29 12.79
CA ALA A 110 -5.64 -20.45 13.29
C ALA A 110 -6.25 -21.01 14.59
N THR A 111 -7.57 -20.93 14.76
CA THR A 111 -8.32 -21.54 15.86
C THR A 111 -8.32 -23.07 15.81
N ASN A 112 -7.70 -23.67 14.80
CA ASN A 112 -7.39 -25.09 14.75
C ASN A 112 -5.86 -25.23 14.75
N CYS A 113 -5.31 -25.77 15.85
CA CYS A 113 -3.93 -25.99 16.29
C CYS A 113 -2.85 -26.37 15.24
N ASN A 114 -2.77 -25.67 14.11
CA ASN A 114 -1.84 -25.91 13.01
C ASN A 114 -1.15 -24.61 12.60
N GLU A 115 0.11 -24.74 12.24
CA GLU A 115 1.04 -23.70 11.82
C GLU A 115 0.67 -23.09 10.46
N VAL A 116 -0.52 -22.48 10.35
CA VAL A 116 -1.08 -21.92 9.11
C VAL A 116 -0.19 -20.82 8.52
N SER A 117 0.53 -20.07 9.37
CA SER A 117 1.46 -19.01 8.93
C SER A 117 2.63 -19.52 8.08
N SER A 118 2.94 -20.82 8.13
CA SER A 118 3.96 -21.45 7.29
C SER A 118 3.47 -21.76 5.86
N ARG A 119 2.16 -21.92 5.68
CA ARG A 119 1.51 -22.35 4.43
C ARG A 119 0.76 -21.24 3.72
N SER A 120 0.60 -20.07 4.35
CA SER A 120 0.03 -18.89 3.71
C SER A 120 1.10 -17.85 3.37
N HIS A 121 0.91 -17.15 2.25
CA HIS A 121 1.74 -16.03 1.83
C HIS A 121 1.07 -14.72 2.20
N ALA A 122 1.79 -13.81 2.85
CA ALA A 122 1.32 -12.47 3.13
C ALA A 122 1.97 -11.49 2.15
N VAL A 123 1.17 -10.65 1.50
CA VAL A 123 1.63 -9.66 0.51
C VAL A 123 1.22 -8.27 0.97
N LEU A 124 2.21 -7.48 1.36
CA LEU A 124 2.07 -6.05 1.63
C LEU A 124 2.44 -5.28 0.36
N GLN A 125 1.54 -4.42 -0.10
CA GLN A 125 1.80 -3.50 -1.21
C GLN A 125 1.63 -2.06 -0.72
N LEU A 126 2.67 -1.24 -0.96
CA LEU A 126 2.60 0.22 -0.83
C LEU A 126 2.61 0.84 -2.22
N ARG A 127 1.58 1.61 -2.54
CA ARG A 127 1.43 2.32 -3.80
C ARG A 127 1.62 3.81 -3.54
N LEU A 128 2.64 4.37 -4.16
CA LEU A 128 2.97 5.80 -4.12
C LEU A 128 2.42 6.48 -5.37
N GLU A 129 1.60 7.51 -5.20
CA GLU A 129 1.10 8.34 -6.30
C GLU A 129 1.54 9.79 -6.09
N ALA A 130 2.19 10.39 -7.09
CA ALA A 130 2.51 11.80 -7.07
C ALA A 130 1.28 12.62 -7.51
N GLN A 131 0.81 13.50 -6.63
CA GLN A 131 -0.19 14.50 -6.94
C GLN A 131 0.42 15.52 -7.90
N ARG A 132 0.01 15.45 -9.16
CA ARG A 132 0.27 16.55 -10.11
C ARG A 132 -0.49 17.76 -9.61
N LYS A 133 0.20 18.79 -9.13
CA LYS A 133 -0.40 20.13 -9.01
C LYS A 133 -1.00 20.47 -10.37
N PRO A 134 -2.33 20.72 -10.49
CA PRO A 134 -2.87 21.19 -11.74
C PRO A 134 -2.12 22.47 -12.09
N HIS A 135 -1.45 22.46 -13.24
CA HIS A 135 -0.81 23.66 -13.76
C HIS A 135 -1.95 24.67 -13.92
N SER A 136 -2.02 25.66 -13.02
CA SER A 136 -2.89 26.82 -13.22
C SER A 136 -2.33 27.59 -14.40
N SER A 137 -2.72 27.15 -15.60
CA SER A 137 -2.56 27.96 -16.79
C SER A 137 -3.38 29.23 -16.52
N PRO A 138 -2.79 30.43 -16.48
CA PRO A 138 -3.57 31.63 -16.27
C PRO A 138 -4.63 31.69 -17.37
N SER A 139 -5.89 31.69 -16.96
CA SER A 139 -7.05 31.71 -17.83
C SER A 139 -6.87 32.79 -18.89
N ARG A 140 -6.93 32.40 -20.17
CA ARG A 140 -6.76 33.27 -21.35
C ARG A 140 -7.77 34.43 -21.42
N GLN A 141 -8.73 34.50 -20.49
CA GLN A 141 -9.70 35.59 -20.36
C GLN A 141 -9.11 36.91 -19.84
N HIS A 142 -7.95 36.92 -19.16
CA HIS A 142 -7.32 38.18 -18.73
C HIS A 142 -6.40 38.82 -19.79
N ALA A 143 -5.94 38.07 -20.80
CA ALA A 143 -5.08 38.61 -21.86
C ALA A 143 -5.84 39.46 -22.90
N LEU A 144 -7.16 39.29 -23.03
CA LEU A 144 -7.97 40.01 -24.02
C LEU A 144 -8.39 41.42 -23.57
N LYS A 145 -8.40 41.71 -22.26
CA LYS A 145 -8.68 43.08 -21.77
C LYS A 145 -7.49 44.04 -21.96
N ALA A 146 -6.26 43.54 -21.86
CA ALA A 146 -5.06 44.38 -21.99
C ALA A 146 -4.75 44.86 -23.42
N VAL A 147 -5.33 44.21 -24.44
CA VAL A 147 -5.14 44.62 -25.85
C VAL A 147 -6.18 45.68 -26.28
N SER A 148 -7.39 45.64 -25.72
CA SER A 148 -8.45 46.59 -26.06
C SER A 148 -8.24 48.00 -25.48
N GLU A 149 -7.44 48.15 -24.41
CA GLU A 149 -7.16 49.45 -23.78
C GLU A 149 -5.97 50.19 -24.40
N ARG A 150 -5.24 49.57 -25.35
CA ARG A 150 -4.11 50.20 -26.05
C ARG A 150 -4.45 50.77 -27.44
N THR A 151 -5.70 50.66 -27.87
CA THR A 151 -6.15 51.15 -29.20
C THR A 151 -7.10 52.35 -29.12
N ALA A 152 -7.32 52.91 -27.92
CA ALA A 152 -8.22 54.04 -27.68
C ALA A 152 -7.51 55.29 -27.10
N GLY A 153 -6.22 55.47 -27.41
CA GLY A 153 -5.44 56.65 -27.07
C GLY A 153 -4.70 57.18 -28.28
#